data_AF-A0A8J7L8V4-F1
#
_entry.id   AF-A0A8J7L8V4-F1
#
_cell.length_a   1.000
_cell.length_b   1.000
_cell.length_c   1.000
_cell.angle_alpha   90.00
_cell.angle_beta   90.00
_cell.angle_gamma   90.00
#
_symmetry.space_group_name_H-M   'P 1'
#
loop_
_entity.id
_entity.type
_entity.pdbx_description
1 polymer ?
#
loop_
_entity_poly.entity_id
_entity_poly.type
_entity_poly.pdbx_seq_one_letter_code
_entity_poly.pdbx_strand_id
1 'polypeptide(L)'
;MEALPDNWADIQPDTVYLSISGLLVSFGGEQIKLGLKYDQKGKHLKAIEKGIVPPRGNVGLVASQESGYDLKSKVLGKGGDRRFHAKFIDDILHFPGLVTEH
;
A
#
# COMPACT_ATOMS: atom_id res chain seq x y z
N MET A 1 -9.54 -14.61 -7.09
CA MET A 1 -8.83 -13.39 -6.65
C MET A 1 -9.55 -12.22 -7.26
N GLU A 2 -9.84 -11.20 -6.45
CA GLU A 2 -10.58 -10.00 -6.87
C GLU A 2 -9.60 -8.90 -7.26
N ALA A 3 -10.02 -7.99 -8.14
CA ALA A 3 -9.25 -6.77 -8.39
C ALA A 3 -9.22 -5.90 -7.13
N LEU A 4 -8.12 -5.21 -6.86
CA LEU A 4 -8.02 -4.27 -5.76
C LEU A 4 -9.05 -3.13 -5.94
N PRO A 5 -9.96 -2.90 -4.98
CA PRO A 5 -10.87 -1.76 -5.03
C PRO A 5 -10.11 -0.42 -5.09
N ASP A 6 -10.73 0.60 -5.66
CA ASP A 6 -10.16 1.94 -5.77
C ASP A 6 -10.44 2.84 -4.55
N ASN A 7 -11.14 2.31 -3.54
CA ASN A 7 -11.51 2.97 -2.31
C ASN A 7 -11.26 2.08 -1.08
N TRP A 8 -10.69 2.66 -0.02
CA TRP A 8 -10.41 1.98 1.25
C TRP A 8 -11.65 1.42 1.94
N ALA A 9 -12.83 2.03 1.74
CA ALA A 9 -14.08 1.57 2.36
C ALA A 9 -14.55 0.21 1.82
N ASP A 10 -14.12 -0.15 0.61
CA ASP A 10 -14.52 -1.38 -0.07
C ASP A 10 -13.53 -2.53 0.15
N ILE A 11 -12.41 -2.26 0.82
CA ILE A 11 -11.40 -3.27 1.15
C ILE A 11 -11.81 -4.04 2.39
N GLN A 12 -11.78 -5.36 2.29
CA GLN A 12 -11.97 -6.28 3.41
C GLN A 12 -10.63 -6.69 4.02
N PRO A 13 -10.55 -6.80 5.35
CA PRO A 13 -9.33 -7.24 6.03
C PRO A 13 -8.97 -8.67 5.63
N ASP A 14 -7.67 -8.91 5.45
CA ASP A 14 -7.07 -10.22 5.17
C ASP A 14 -7.55 -10.90 3.86
N THR A 15 -8.34 -10.20 3.05
CA THR A 15 -8.68 -10.60 1.68
C THR A 15 -7.50 -10.33 0.74
N VAL A 16 -7.24 -11.27 -0.17
CA VAL A 16 -6.18 -11.15 -1.19
C VAL A 16 -6.74 -10.57 -2.48
N TYR A 17 -6.17 -9.45 -2.88
CA TYR A 17 -6.48 -8.73 -4.11
C TYR A 17 -5.34 -8.85 -5.12
N LEU A 18 -5.68 -8.82 -6.40
CA LEU A 18 -4.75 -8.73 -7.51
C LEU A 18 -4.68 -7.28 -7.98
N SER A 19 -3.48 -6.71 -7.98
CA SER A 19 -3.24 -5.39 -8.56
C SER A 19 -3.07 -5.43 -10.07
N ILE A 20 -3.22 -4.29 -10.76
CA ILE A 20 -2.94 -4.18 -12.21
C ILE A 20 -1.51 -4.60 -12.60
N SER A 21 -0.57 -4.57 -11.65
CA SER A 21 0.82 -4.99 -11.88
C SER A 21 1.03 -6.52 -11.80
N GLY A 22 -0.02 -7.27 -11.44
CA GLY A 22 0.05 -8.70 -11.18
C GLY A 22 0.49 -9.06 -9.75
N LEU A 23 0.74 -8.07 -8.89
CA LEU A 23 1.11 -8.28 -7.50
C LEU A 23 -0.11 -8.66 -6.64
N LEU A 24 0.04 -9.69 -5.80
CA LEU A 24 -0.93 -10.07 -4.79
C LEU A 24 -0.77 -9.21 -3.54
N VAL A 25 -1.86 -8.63 -3.06
CA VAL A 25 -1.85 -7.67 -1.95
C VAL A 25 -2.95 -8.01 -0.95
N SER A 26 -2.65 -7.87 0.34
CA SER A 26 -3.65 -7.95 1.41
C SER A 26 -3.43 -6.83 2.45
N PHE A 27 -4.48 -6.54 3.23
CA PHE A 27 -4.47 -5.46 4.20
C PHE A 27 -4.98 -5.95 5.55
N GLY A 28 -4.23 -5.69 6.61
CA GLY A 28 -4.73 -5.85 7.97
C GLY A 28 -5.76 -4.78 8.32
N GLY A 29 -6.63 -5.05 9.29
CA GLY A 29 -7.68 -4.11 9.71
C GLY A 29 -7.15 -2.73 10.13
N GLU A 30 -5.98 -2.67 10.78
CA GLU A 30 -5.35 -1.39 11.14
C GLU A 30 -4.92 -0.59 9.91
N GLN A 31 -4.43 -1.24 8.86
CA GLN A 31 -4.07 -0.55 7.62
C GLN A 31 -5.30 0.08 6.96
N ILE A 32 -6.44 -0.60 6.96
CA ILE A 32 -7.67 -0.08 6.37
C ILE A 32 -8.13 1.18 7.13
N LYS A 33 -8.11 1.15 8.47
CA LYS A 33 -8.40 2.33 9.30
C LYS A 33 -7.46 3.51 8.99
N LEU A 34 -6.17 3.24 8.83
CA LEU A 34 -5.17 4.24 8.49
C LEU A 34 -5.38 4.80 7.07
N GLY A 35 -5.74 3.95 6.12
CA GLY A 35 -6.09 4.34 4.75
C GLY A 35 -7.29 5.28 4.71
N LEU A 36 -8.37 4.93 5.40
CA LEU A 36 -9.56 5.79 5.55
C LEU A 36 -9.22 7.14 6.20
N LYS A 37 -8.36 7.14 7.21
CA LYS A 37 -7.97 8.36 7.95
C LYS A 37 -7.07 9.29 7.14
N TYR A 38 -6.04 8.73 6.50
CA TYR A 38 -4.92 9.50 5.96
C TYR A 38 -4.86 9.54 4.44
N ASP A 39 -5.44 8.58 3.73
CA ASP A 39 -5.42 8.48 2.27
C ASP A 39 -6.79 8.78 1.65
N GLN A 40 -7.41 9.88 2.08
CA GLN A 40 -8.76 10.30 1.66
C GLN A 40 -8.94 10.47 0.14
N LYS A 41 -7.83 10.64 -0.60
CA LYS A 41 -7.83 10.77 -2.07
C LYS A 41 -7.39 9.48 -2.79
N GLY A 42 -7.18 8.40 -2.06
CA GLY A 42 -6.73 7.11 -2.59
C GLY A 42 -5.37 7.16 -3.28
N LYS A 43 -4.48 8.09 -2.92
CA LYS A 43 -3.17 8.21 -3.56
C LYS A 43 -2.27 7.03 -3.20
N HIS A 44 -2.26 6.62 -1.93
CA HIS A 44 -1.51 5.45 -1.50
C HIS A 44 -2.10 4.18 -2.08
N LEU A 45 -3.43 4.06 -2.09
CA LEU A 45 -4.10 2.91 -2.70
C LEU A 45 -3.76 2.80 -4.20
N LYS A 46 -3.78 3.91 -4.95
CA LYS A 46 -3.33 3.95 -6.35
C LYS A 46 -1.84 3.61 -6.52
N ALA A 47 -1.00 4.00 -5.57
CA ALA A 47 0.42 3.63 -5.59
C ALA A 47 0.62 2.13 -5.37
N ILE A 48 -0.16 1.53 -4.47
CA ILE A 48 -0.19 0.08 -4.24
C ILE A 48 -0.69 -0.64 -5.49
N GLU A 49 -1.78 -0.16 -6.08
CA GLU A 49 -2.37 -0.73 -7.29
C GLU A 49 -1.39 -0.71 -8.48
N LYS A 50 -0.65 0.39 -8.63
CA LYS A 50 0.38 0.49 -9.66
C LYS A 50 1.55 -0.48 -9.48
N GLY A 51 1.80 -0.95 -8.25
CA GLY A 51 2.89 -1.89 -7.95
C GLY A 51 4.28 -1.24 -7.86
N ILE A 52 5.32 -2.07 -8.03
CA ILE A 52 6.73 -1.69 -7.84
C ILE A 52 7.21 -0.72 -8.92
N VAL A 53 7.88 0.36 -8.52
CA VAL A 53 8.40 1.39 -9.42
C VAL A 53 9.82 1.82 -9.04
N PRO A 54 10.59 2.41 -9.98
CA PRO A 54 11.86 3.05 -9.65
C PRO A 54 11.66 4.20 -8.64
N PRO A 55 12.57 4.39 -7.67
CA PRO A 55 12.31 5.28 -6.54
C PRO A 55 12.28 6.76 -6.88
N ARG A 56 12.96 7.24 -7.93
CA ARG A 56 12.98 8.67 -8.29
C ARG A 56 11.84 9.03 -9.23
N GLY A 57 11.14 10.13 -8.96
CA GLY A 57 10.13 10.70 -9.85
C GLY A 57 8.80 9.92 -9.98
N ASN A 58 8.64 8.80 -9.28
CA ASN A 58 7.47 7.94 -9.42
C ASN A 58 6.59 7.90 -8.16
N VAL A 59 5.30 7.67 -8.41
CA VAL A 59 4.31 7.16 -7.46
C VAL A 59 4.22 5.66 -7.66
N GLY A 60 4.23 4.89 -6.58
CA GLY A 60 4.16 3.42 -6.59
C GLY A 60 4.73 2.80 -5.30
N LEU A 61 5.08 1.52 -5.36
CA LEU A 61 5.79 0.81 -4.29
C LEU A 61 7.31 0.90 -4.50
N VAL A 62 8.03 1.16 -3.41
CA VAL A 62 9.50 1.23 -3.38
C VAL A 62 10.00 0.47 -2.16
N ALA A 63 11.28 0.10 -2.13
CA ALA A 63 11.90 -0.57 -0.99
C ALA A 63 11.67 0.19 0.33
N SER A 64 11.22 -0.54 1.36
CA SER A 64 11.11 -0.04 2.72
C SER A 64 12.51 0.08 3.36
N GLN A 65 12.64 1.01 4.31
CA GLN A 65 13.83 1.12 5.17
C GLN A 65 13.54 0.65 6.61
N GLU A 66 12.28 0.31 6.90
CA GLU A 66 11.86 -0.22 8.20
C GLU A 66 12.20 -1.70 8.31
N SER A 67 12.79 -2.09 9.43
CA SER A 67 13.18 -3.49 9.70
C SER A 67 11.95 -4.41 9.69
N GLY A 68 12.05 -5.51 8.92
CA GLY A 68 10.97 -6.49 8.78
C GLY A 68 9.89 -6.11 7.75
N TYR A 69 10.14 -5.09 6.92
CA TYR A 69 9.28 -4.66 5.83
C TYR A 69 10.05 -4.60 4.52
N ASP A 70 9.41 -5.04 3.43
CA ASP A 70 10.02 -5.14 2.11
C ASP A 70 9.74 -3.89 1.27
N LEU A 71 8.49 -3.44 1.25
CA LEU A 71 8.03 -2.35 0.39
C LEU A 71 7.26 -1.30 1.19
N LYS A 72 7.23 -0.08 0.66
CA LYS A 72 6.39 1.01 1.16
C LYS A 72 5.75 1.78 0.03
N SER A 73 4.55 2.31 0.29
CA SER A 73 3.86 3.19 -0.66
C SER A 73 4.52 4.56 -0.70
N LYS A 74 4.84 5.03 -1.91
CA LYS A 74 5.39 6.36 -2.18
C LYS A 74 4.43 7.13 -3.06
N VAL A 75 4.02 8.30 -2.58
CA VAL A 75 3.19 9.25 -3.34
C VAL A 75 3.86 10.62 -3.38
N LEU A 76 3.52 11.43 -4.38
CA LEU A 76 4.11 12.75 -4.59
C LEU A 76 3.14 13.88 -4.21
N GLY A 77 3.71 15.02 -3.83
CA GLY A 77 2.98 16.23 -3.45
C GLY A 77 2.25 16.11 -2.11
N LYS A 78 1.20 16.91 -1.93
CA LYS A 78 0.43 16.97 -0.68
C LYS A 78 -0.14 15.60 -0.28
N GLY A 79 0.08 15.19 0.96
CA GLY A 79 -0.27 13.86 1.50
C GLY A 79 0.79 12.79 1.25
N GLY A 80 1.96 13.16 0.71
CA GLY A 80 3.10 12.27 0.51
C GLY A 80 4.13 12.30 1.62
N ASP A 81 3.80 12.87 2.76
CA ASP A 81 4.53 12.79 4.03
C ASP A 81 4.43 11.38 4.65
N ARG A 82 3.32 10.67 4.43
CA ARG A 82 3.14 9.32 4.99
C ARG A 82 3.68 8.22 4.10
N ARG A 83 4.00 7.07 4.69
CA ARG A 83 4.36 5.82 4.01
C ARG A 83 3.63 4.67 4.65
N PHE A 84 2.94 3.86 3.86
CA PHE A 84 2.35 2.59 4.33
C PHE A 84 3.32 1.47 4.00
N HIS A 85 3.73 0.70 5.01
CA HIS A 85 4.74 -0.34 4.86
C HIS A 85 4.09 -1.71 4.76
N ALA A 86 4.67 -2.57 3.93
CA ALA A 86 4.25 -3.93 3.73
C ALA A 86 5.43 -4.90 3.72
N LYS A 87 5.12 -6.16 3.99
CA LYS A 87 6.06 -7.27 3.96
C LYS A 87 5.46 -8.43 3.18
N PHE A 88 6.31 -9.23 2.55
CA PHE A 88 5.88 -10.46 1.90
C PHE A 88 5.63 -11.56 2.93
N ILE A 89 4.49 -12.22 2.81
CA ILE A 89 4.12 -13.43 3.56
C ILE A 89 3.54 -14.39 2.53
N ASP A 90 4.21 -15.53 2.29
CA ASP A 90 3.79 -16.51 1.29
C ASP A 90 3.47 -15.88 -0.08
N ASP A 91 4.39 -15.04 -0.59
CA ASP A 91 4.29 -14.27 -1.84
C ASP A 91 3.16 -13.20 -1.90
N ILE A 92 2.46 -12.97 -0.81
CA ILE A 92 1.45 -11.90 -0.68
C ILE A 92 2.10 -10.69 -0.04
N LEU A 93 2.00 -9.53 -0.69
CA LEU A 93 2.42 -8.26 -0.10
C LEU A 93 1.37 -7.81 0.93
N HIS A 94 1.62 -8.08 2.20
CA HIS A 94 0.70 -7.78 3.29
C HIS A 94 1.03 -6.42 3.94
N PHE A 95 0.05 -5.53 4.01
CA PHE A 95 0.14 -4.26 4.74
C PHE A 95 -0.52 -4.40 6.13
N PRO A 96 0.26 -4.53 7.22
CA PRO A 96 -0.29 -4.78 8.55
C PRO A 96 -0.77 -3.52 9.30
N GLY A 97 -0.49 -2.32 8.78
CA GLY A 97 -0.84 -1.05 9.43
C GLY A 97 0.35 -0.28 10.02
N LEU A 98 1.57 -0.53 9.55
CA LEU A 98 2.70 0.34 9.88
C LEU A 98 2.70 1.58 8.98
N VAL A 99 2.73 2.76 9.60
CA VAL A 99 2.85 4.06 8.94
C VAL A 99 4.03 4.84 9.50
N THR A 100 4.86 5.39 8.62
CA THR A 100 5.88 6.37 8.99
C THR A 100 5.59 7.72 8.35
N GLU A 101 6.13 8.78 8.94
CA GLU A 101 6.12 10.14 8.40
C GLU A 101 7.53 10.50 7.93
N HIS A 102 7.64 11.29 6.86
CA HIS A 102 8.87 11.47 6.10
C HIS A 102 9.07 12.90 5.60
#